data_AF-A0A7Y3H599-F1
#
_entry.id   AF-A0A7Y3H599-F1
#
_cell.length_a   1.000
_cell.length_b   1.000
_cell.length_c   1.000
_cell.angle_alpha   90.00
_cell.angle_beta   90.00
_cell.angle_gamma   90.00
#
_symmetry.space_group_name_H-M   'P 1'
#
loop_
_entity.id
_entity.type
_entity.pdbx_description
1 polymer ?
#
loop_
_entity_poly.entity_id
_entity_poly.type
_entity_poly.pdbx_seq_one_letter_code
_entity_poly.pdbx_strand_id
1 'polypeptide(L)'
;MVYLSKNLKYAFFILCLFVVNINCSDEEEVVNACPSCELEPMVGPCNAAFPKYYFDKEEKKCKQFTWGGCAGVVPFDTLEECELCDCQ
;
A
#
# COMPACT_ATOMS: atom_id res chain seq x y z
N MET A 1 16.78 4.17 -39.33
CA MET A 1 16.18 5.21 -38.47
C MET A 1 16.25 4.71 -37.02
N VAL A 2 16.40 5.60 -36.03
CA VAL A 2 16.56 5.30 -34.57
C VAL A 2 17.99 5.01 -34.07
N TYR A 3 19.04 5.60 -34.68
CA TYR A 3 20.40 5.61 -34.08
C TYR A 3 20.82 6.99 -33.53
N LEU A 4 20.03 8.04 -33.75
CA LEU A 4 20.38 9.42 -33.33
C LEU A 4 19.80 9.86 -31.97
N SER A 5 18.96 9.07 -31.28
CA SER A 5 18.39 9.43 -29.95
C SER A 5 18.98 8.68 -28.74
N LYS A 6 19.92 7.75 -28.97
CA LYS A 6 20.49 6.91 -27.90
C LYS A 6 21.76 7.47 -27.27
N ASN A 7 22.45 8.41 -27.94
CA ASN A 7 23.67 9.04 -27.42
C ASN A 7 23.42 10.06 -26.30
N LEU A 8 22.21 10.66 -26.25
CA LEU A 8 21.82 11.56 -25.15
C LEU A 8 21.43 10.79 -23.89
N LYS A 9 20.94 9.55 -24.05
CA LYS A 9 20.61 8.64 -22.94
C LYS A 9 21.85 7.95 -22.38
N TYR A 10 22.83 7.60 -23.23
CA TYR A 10 24.12 7.06 -22.80
C TYR A 10 24.96 8.07 -22.02
N ALA A 11 24.93 9.35 -22.42
CA ALA A 11 25.55 10.43 -21.65
C ALA A 11 24.88 10.61 -20.28
N PHE A 12 23.56 10.45 -20.21
CA PHE A 12 22.80 10.49 -18.95
C PHE A 12 23.12 9.29 -18.04
N PHE A 13 23.28 8.10 -18.61
CA PHE A 13 23.66 6.88 -17.89
C PHE A 13 25.09 6.94 -17.31
N ILE A 14 26.05 7.51 -18.05
CA ILE A 14 27.42 7.74 -17.58
C ILE A 14 27.46 8.80 -16.47
N LEU A 15 26.63 9.84 -16.59
CA LEU A 15 26.42 10.82 -15.51
C LEU A 15 25.85 10.14 -14.26
N CYS A 16 24.84 9.28 -14.42
CA CYS A 16 24.24 8.49 -13.35
C CYS A 16 25.24 7.57 -12.64
N LEU A 17 26.22 6.96 -13.32
CA LEU A 17 27.24 6.14 -12.66
C LEU A 17 28.12 6.90 -11.67
N PHE A 18 28.31 8.22 -11.85
CA PHE A 18 28.96 9.07 -10.85
C PHE A 18 28.03 9.40 -9.67
N VAL A 19 26.72 9.51 -9.92
CA VAL A 19 25.72 9.75 -8.85
C VAL A 19 25.39 8.49 -8.05
N VAL A 20 25.69 7.29 -8.56
CA VAL A 20 25.48 6.01 -7.83
C VAL A 20 26.37 5.88 -6.57
N ASN A 21 27.34 6.78 -6.34
CA ASN A 21 28.04 6.90 -5.05
C ASN A 21 27.41 7.90 -4.06
N ILE A 22 26.31 8.59 -4.43
CA ILE A 22 25.53 9.45 -3.55
C ILE A 22 24.05 9.17 -3.82
N ASN A 23 23.51 8.16 -3.12
CA ASN A 23 22.10 7.78 -3.02
C ASN A 23 21.36 7.47 -4.34
N CYS A 24 21.09 6.19 -4.54
CA CYS A 24 20.06 5.73 -5.47
C CYS A 24 18.70 6.28 -5.01
N SER A 25 18.08 7.16 -5.79
CA SER A 25 16.67 7.53 -5.63
C SER A 25 15.89 6.82 -6.72
N ASP A 26 15.35 5.65 -6.38
CA ASP A 26 14.37 4.94 -7.18
C ASP A 26 13.08 5.78 -7.28
N GLU A 27 12.87 6.52 -8.38
CA GLU A 27 11.57 7.13 -8.70
C GLU A 27 10.66 6.09 -9.37
N GLU A 28 10.13 5.19 -8.54
CA GLU A 28 8.70 4.93 -8.31
C GLU A 28 8.58 3.64 -7.45
N GLU A 29 9.00 3.70 -6.19
CA GLU A 29 8.48 2.74 -5.19
C GLU A 29 7.04 3.15 -4.87
N VAL A 30 6.06 2.47 -5.47
CA VAL A 30 4.77 2.32 -4.82
C VAL A 30 5.01 1.39 -3.63
N VAL A 31 5.57 1.93 -2.54
CA VAL A 31 5.47 1.26 -1.26
C VAL A 31 3.98 1.11 -1.00
N ASN A 32 3.50 -0.13 -0.99
CA ASN A 32 2.19 -0.52 -0.45
C ASN A 32 2.16 -0.25 1.06
N ALA A 33 2.51 0.97 1.48
CA ALA A 33 2.44 1.40 2.86
C ALA A 33 0.97 1.37 3.21
N CYS A 34 0.63 0.38 4.03
CA CYS A 34 -0.75 0.07 4.30
C CYS A 34 -1.06 0.44 5.75
N PRO A 35 -1.33 1.73 6.02
CA PRO A 35 -1.48 2.23 7.39
C PRO A 35 -2.65 1.56 8.13
N SER A 36 -3.59 0.97 7.40
CA SER A 36 -4.74 0.26 7.94
C SER A 36 -4.41 -1.08 8.62
N CYS A 37 -3.23 -1.67 8.41
CA CYS A 37 -2.83 -2.93 9.06
C CYS A 37 -2.77 -2.83 10.59
N GLU A 38 -2.54 -1.61 11.10
CA GLU A 38 -2.39 -1.35 12.52
C GLU A 38 -3.72 -0.96 13.18
N LEU A 39 -4.77 -0.73 12.40
CA LEU A 39 -6.07 -0.27 12.91
C LEU A 39 -6.89 -1.43 13.49
N GLU A 40 -7.32 -1.27 14.74
CA GLU A 40 -8.27 -2.18 15.36
C GLU A 40 -9.71 -1.89 14.89
N PRO A 41 -10.50 -2.91 14.52
CA PRO A 41 -11.86 -2.71 14.06
C PRO A 41 -12.78 -2.24 15.20
N MET A 42 -13.64 -1.25 14.93
CA MET A 42 -14.66 -0.79 15.89
C MET A 42 -16.04 -0.68 15.24
N VAL A 43 -17.05 -1.29 15.87
CA VAL A 43 -18.44 -1.37 15.35
C VAL A 43 -19.11 0.01 15.27
N GLY A 44 -18.88 0.89 16.24
CA GLY A 44 -19.62 2.15 16.39
C GLY A 44 -20.98 1.97 17.09
N PRO A 45 -21.75 3.06 17.32
CA PRO A 45 -22.99 3.05 18.09
C PRO A 45 -24.24 2.73 17.28
N CYS A 46 -24.15 2.70 15.95
CA CYS A 46 -25.28 2.35 15.08
C CYS A 46 -25.47 0.83 15.01
N ASN A 47 -26.69 0.39 14.65
CA ASN A 47 -27.10 -1.03 14.70
C ASN A 47 -27.39 -1.64 13.32
N ALA A 48 -26.77 -1.12 12.26
CA ALA A 48 -26.79 -1.80 10.96
C ALA A 48 -25.75 -2.93 10.93
N ALA A 49 -25.80 -3.79 9.92
CA ALA A 49 -24.88 -4.91 9.77
C ALA A 49 -24.16 -4.85 8.42
N PHE A 50 -23.06 -4.09 8.36
CA PHE A 50 -22.21 -4.01 7.18
C PHE A 50 -20.96 -4.89 7.35
N PRO A 51 -20.71 -5.87 6.46
CA PRO A 51 -19.48 -6.63 6.49
C PRO A 51 -18.31 -5.71 6.11
N LYS A 52 -17.28 -5.68 6.95
CA LYS A 52 -16.04 -4.92 6.78
C LYS A 52 -14.85 -5.77 7.21
N TYR A 53 -13.63 -5.34 6.89
CA TYR A 53 -12.44 -6.17 7.05
C TYR A 53 -11.35 -5.47 7.85
N TYR A 54 -10.54 -6.27 8.54
CA TYR A 54 -9.36 -5.86 9.28
C TYR A 54 -8.29 -6.94 9.18
N PHE A 55 -7.02 -6.56 9.35
CA PHE A 55 -5.92 -7.52 9.41
C PHE A 55 -5.74 -8.02 10.84
N ASP A 56 -5.81 -9.34 11.03
CA ASP A 56 -5.54 -9.99 12.31
C ASP A 56 -4.06 -10.37 12.37
N LYS A 57 -3.31 -9.69 13.23
CA LYS A 57 -1.86 -9.87 13.36
C LYS A 57 -1.48 -11.19 14.03
N GLU A 58 -2.35 -11.76 14.86
CA GLU A 58 -2.10 -13.04 15.52
C GLU A 58 -2.23 -14.18 14.50
N GLU A 59 -3.30 -14.15 13.70
CA GLU A 59 -3.58 -15.16 12.68
C GLU A 59 -2.93 -14.85 11.33
N LYS A 60 -2.31 -13.67 11.17
CA LYS A 60 -1.71 -13.14 9.94
C LYS A 60 -2.65 -13.24 8.74
N LYS A 61 -3.91 -12.84 8.92
CA LYS A 61 -4.91 -12.90 7.85
C LYS A 61 -5.99 -11.84 7.98
N CYS A 62 -6.61 -11.52 6.86
CA CYS A 62 -7.78 -10.67 6.83
C CYS A 62 -9.00 -11.37 7.41
N LYS A 63 -9.68 -10.70 8.34
CA LYS A 63 -10.92 -11.18 8.98
C LYS A 63 -12.04 -10.18 8.79
N GLN A 64 -13.25 -10.72 8.67
CA GLN A 64 -14.46 -9.92 8.60
C GLN A 64 -14.93 -9.53 10.01
N PHE A 65 -15.44 -8.32 10.16
CA PHE A 65 -16.22 -7.86 11.30
C PHE A 65 -17.50 -7.17 10.82
N THR A 66 -18.43 -6.90 11.74
CA THR A 66 -19.68 -6.18 11.44
C THR A 66 -19.57 -4.73 11.87
N TRP A 67 -19.63 -3.79 10.93
CA TRP A 67 -19.68 -2.37 11.21
C TRP A 67 -21.13 -1.87 11.32
N GLY A 68 -21.38 -1.03 12.32
CA GLY A 68 -22.71 -0.55 12.70
C GLY A 68 -23.34 0.46 11.74
N GLY A 69 -22.59 0.96 10.76
CA GLY A 69 -23.07 1.93 9.76
C GLY A 69 -22.81 3.39 10.12
N CYS A 70 -22.23 3.68 11.28
CA CYS A 70 -21.78 5.03 11.62
C CYS A 70 -20.67 4.99 12.67
N ALA A 71 -19.80 6.01 12.65
CA ALA A 71 -18.62 6.12 13.53
C ALA A 71 -17.79 4.82 13.54
N GLY A 72 -17.07 4.52 14.62
CA GLY A 72 -16.20 3.34 14.67
C GLY A 72 -14.98 3.46 13.76
N VAL A 73 -14.35 2.32 13.48
CA VAL A 73 -13.11 2.22 12.71
C VAL A 73 -13.27 1.06 11.75
N VAL A 74 -13.12 1.36 10.47
CA VAL A 74 -13.19 0.41 9.35
C VAL A 74 -11.82 0.43 8.69
N PRO A 75 -10.96 -0.58 8.96
CA PRO A 75 -9.63 -0.63 8.36
C PRO A 75 -9.68 -0.83 6.84
N PHE A 76 -10.56 -1.72 6.37
CA PHE A 76 -10.74 -2.03 4.94
C PHE A 76 -12.22 -2.21 4.58
N ASP A 77 -12.59 -1.75 3.40
CA ASP A 77 -13.95 -1.84 2.88
C ASP A 77 -14.24 -3.22 2.26
N THR A 78 -13.23 -3.87 1.70
CA THR A 78 -13.34 -5.17 1.03
C THR A 78 -12.25 -6.15 1.47
N LEU A 79 -12.49 -7.44 1.27
CA LEU A 79 -11.48 -8.47 1.54
C LEU A 79 -10.26 -8.30 0.62
N GLU A 80 -10.49 -8.02 -0.66
CA GLU A 80 -9.43 -7.82 -1.66
C GLU A 80 -8.50 -6.66 -1.28
N GLU A 81 -9.05 -5.54 -0.82
CA GLU A 81 -8.26 -4.41 -0.32
C GLU A 81 -7.36 -4.82 0.86
N CYS A 82 -7.89 -5.63 1.78
CA CYS A 82 -7.11 -6.14 2.91
C CYS A 82 -6.05 -7.16 2.47
N GLU A 83 -6.32 -8.01 1.48
CA GLU A 83 -5.39 -9.05 1.02
C GLU A 83 -4.28 -8.52 0.11
N LEU A 84 -4.57 -7.48 -0.69
CA LEU A 84 -3.59 -6.78 -1.52
C LEU A 84 -2.66 -5.86 -0.70
N CYS A 85 -3.07 -5.55 0.52
CA CYS A 85 -2.35 -4.76 1.48
C CYS A 85 -1.26 -5.63 2.16
N ASP A 86 0.02 -5.28 1.97
CA ASP A 86 1.17 -6.02 2.50
C ASP A 86 1.34 -5.84 4.03
N CYS A 87 0.41 -6.37 4.82
CA CYS A 87 0.51 -6.39 6.29
C CYS A 87 1.52 -7.47 6.75
N GLN A 88 2.66 -7.05 7.34
CA GLN A 88 3.77 -7.92 7.76
C GLN A 88 3.64 -8.49 9.19
#